data_AF-A0A9N7Y6M2-F1
#
_entry.id   AF-A0A9N7Y6M2-F1
#
_cell.length_a   1.000
_cell.length_b   1.000
_cell.length_c   1.000
_cell.angle_alpha   90.00
_cell.angle_beta   90.00
_cell.angle_gamma   90.00
#
_symmetry.space_group_name_H-M   'P 1'
#
loop_
_entity.id
_entity.type
_entity.pdbx_description
1 polymer ?
#
loop_
_entity_poly.entity_id
_entity_poly.type
_entity_poly.pdbx_seq_one_letter_code
_entity_poly.pdbx_strand_id
1 'polypeptide(L)'
;MTSKLFGQDSQEQRETKLAALAQSIEEGEEAVMEKNKECREFCKTAWADIELFKEQKDRDLREALISYAIMQISMCKKGIQVWSNAKECFNKIHTCTPTLI
;
A
#
# COMPACT_ATOMS: atom_id res chain seq x y z
N MET A 1 24.18 -48.84 -47.63
CA MET A 1 24.58 -49.24 -46.26
C MET A 1 24.48 -48.04 -45.33
N THR A 2 23.30 -47.72 -44.79
CA THR A 2 23.10 -46.52 -43.93
C THR A 2 21.84 -46.65 -43.06
N SER A 3 21.58 -47.82 -42.43
CA SER A 3 20.37 -48.00 -41.59
C SER A 3 20.65 -48.57 -40.19
N LYS A 4 21.91 -48.61 -39.72
CA LYS A 4 22.26 -49.16 -38.41
C LYS A 4 22.94 -48.17 -37.44
N LEU A 5 22.94 -46.87 -37.74
CA LEU A 5 23.61 -45.88 -36.89
C LEU A 5 22.72 -45.29 -35.79
N PHE A 6 21.40 -45.45 -35.88
CA PHE A 6 20.48 -45.11 -34.79
C PHE A 6 20.00 -46.42 -34.17
N GLY A 7 20.53 -46.75 -33.00
CA GLY A 7 19.98 -47.81 -32.17
C GLY A 7 18.52 -47.48 -31.89
N GLN A 8 17.60 -48.28 -32.43
CA GLN A 8 16.21 -48.21 -32.01
C GLN A 8 16.18 -48.53 -30.52
N ASP A 9 15.67 -47.60 -29.70
CA ASP A 9 15.42 -47.83 -28.28
C ASP A 9 14.73 -49.19 -28.12
N SER A 10 15.16 -49.96 -27.11
CA SER A 10 14.47 -51.20 -26.74
C SER A 10 13.03 -50.90 -26.33
N GLN A 11 12.15 -51.88 -26.47
CA GLN A 11 10.75 -51.79 -26.06
C GLN A 11 10.64 -51.25 -24.61
N GLU A 12 11.45 -51.79 -23.71
CA GLU A 12 11.54 -51.40 -22.30
C GLU A 12 11.98 -49.93 -22.09
N GLN A 13 12.96 -49.45 -22.87
CA GLN A 13 13.39 -48.05 -22.82
C GLN A 13 12.29 -47.10 -23.29
N ARG A 14 11.50 -47.49 -24.29
CA ARG A 14 10.36 -46.67 -24.75
C ARG A 14 9.25 -46.62 -23.71
N GLU A 15 8.94 -47.75 -23.08
CA GLU A 15 7.94 -47.84 -22.01
C GLU A 15 8.36 -46.99 -20.79
N THR A 16 9.64 -47.02 -20.42
CA THR A 16 10.18 -46.17 -19.35
C THR A 16 10.08 -44.69 -19.69
N LYS A 17 10.43 -44.29 -20.93
CA LYS A 17 10.29 -42.89 -21.39
C LYS A 17 8.83 -42.45 -21.42
N LEU A 18 7.90 -43.30 -21.85
CA LEU A 18 6.47 -43.02 -21.84
C LEU A 18 5.92 -42.85 -20.42
N ALA A 19 6.33 -43.71 -19.48
CA ALA A 19 5.95 -43.60 -18.08
C ALA A 19 6.47 -42.30 -17.46
N ALA A 20 7.74 -41.94 -17.72
CA ALA A 20 8.32 -40.68 -17.25
C ALA A 20 7.61 -39.45 -17.83
N LEU A 21 7.21 -39.48 -19.11
CA LEU A 21 6.43 -38.41 -19.72
C LEU A 21 5.03 -38.31 -19.11
N ALA A 22 4.36 -39.45 -18.87
CA ALA A 22 3.04 -39.46 -18.23
C ALA A 22 3.08 -38.87 -16.82
N GLN A 23 4.07 -39.28 -16.02
CA GLN A 23 4.30 -38.72 -14.69
C GLN A 23 4.59 -37.20 -14.76
N SER A 24 5.45 -36.76 -15.67
CA SER A 24 5.76 -35.34 -15.83
C SER A 24 4.54 -34.50 -16.25
N ILE A 25 3.61 -35.09 -17.02
CA ILE A 25 2.36 -34.42 -17.40
C ILE A 25 1.47 -34.27 -16.17
N GLU A 26 1.27 -35.35 -15.40
CA GLU A 26 0.46 -35.33 -14.18
C GLU A 26 0.98 -34.32 -13.15
N GLU A 27 2.28 -34.34 -12.86
CA GLU A 27 2.93 -33.38 -11.97
C GLU A 27 2.78 -31.93 -12.49
N GLY A 28 2.87 -31.73 -13.81
CA GLY A 28 2.66 -30.44 -14.44
C GLY A 28 1.21 -29.93 -14.31
N GLU A 29 0.23 -30.81 -14.49
CA GLU A 29 -1.19 -30.50 -14.34
C GLU A 29 -1.52 -30.13 -12.88
N GLU A 30 -1.01 -30.91 -11.91
CA GLU A 30 -1.15 -30.61 -10.49
C GLU A 30 -0.53 -29.26 -10.12
N ALA A 31 0.69 -28.98 -10.58
CA ALA A 31 1.37 -27.71 -10.33
C ALA A 31 0.59 -26.52 -10.91
N VAL A 32 0.03 -26.65 -12.12
CA VAL A 32 -0.81 -25.61 -12.73
C VAL A 32 -2.10 -25.41 -11.94
N MET A 33 -2.74 -26.49 -11.49
CA MET A 33 -3.95 -26.40 -10.66
C MET A 33 -3.68 -25.69 -9.34
N GLU A 34 -2.57 -26.01 -8.67
CA GLU A 34 -2.16 -25.39 -7.41
C GLU A 34 -1.83 -23.91 -7.61
N LYS A 35 -1.04 -23.54 -8.62
CA LYS A 35 -0.74 -22.13 -8.91
C LYS A 35 -1.96 -21.32 -9.31
N ASN A 36 -2.90 -21.92 -10.03
CA ASN A 36 -4.17 -21.27 -10.33
C ASN A 36 -5.01 -21.04 -9.06
N LYS A 37 -4.97 -21.95 -8.09
CA LYS A 37 -5.63 -21.77 -6.80
C LYS A 37 -4.98 -20.65 -5.99
N GLU A 38 -3.67 -20.67 -5.85
CA GLU A 38 -2.91 -19.60 -5.18
C GLU A 38 -3.21 -18.23 -5.78
N CYS A 39 -3.20 -18.12 -7.12
CA CYS A 39 -3.49 -16.88 -7.83
C CYS A 39 -4.90 -16.35 -7.50
N ARG A 40 -5.91 -17.22 -7.50
CA ARG A 40 -7.29 -16.82 -7.17
C ARG A 40 -7.42 -16.31 -5.73
N GLU A 41 -6.79 -17.00 -4.77
CA GLU A 41 -6.82 -16.57 -3.36
C GLU A 41 -6.06 -15.26 -3.15
N PHE A 42 -4.93 -15.08 -3.84
CA PHE A 42 -4.21 -13.81 -3.84
C PHE A 42 -5.07 -12.69 -4.41
N CYS A 43 -5.67 -12.87 -5.58
CA CYS A 43 -6.54 -11.87 -6.20
C CYS A 43 -7.72 -11.51 -5.29
N LYS A 44 -8.36 -12.51 -4.66
CA LYS A 44 -9.46 -12.28 -3.72
C LYS A 44 -9.03 -11.43 -2.53
N THR A 45 -7.86 -11.71 -1.96
CA THR A 45 -7.30 -10.95 -0.83
C THR A 45 -6.96 -9.53 -1.25
N ALA A 46 -6.23 -9.37 -2.35
CA ALA A 46 -5.87 -8.06 -2.90
C ALA A 46 -7.12 -7.21 -3.23
N TRP A 47 -8.19 -7.83 -3.74
CA TRP A 47 -9.46 -7.14 -3.97
C TRP A 47 -10.10 -6.64 -2.68
N ALA A 48 -10.09 -7.43 -1.61
CA ALA A 48 -10.59 -7.01 -0.31
C ALA A 48 -9.79 -5.82 0.25
N ASP A 49 -8.46 -5.87 0.13
CA ASP A 49 -7.58 -4.78 0.58
C ASP A 49 -7.83 -3.48 -0.20
N ILE A 50 -8.03 -3.57 -1.52
CA ILE A 50 -8.37 -2.41 -2.36
C ILE A 50 -9.70 -1.78 -1.91
N GLU A 51 -10.70 -2.60 -1.58
CA GLU A 51 -12.01 -2.09 -1.18
C GLU A 51 -11.95 -1.43 0.20
N LEU A 52 -11.24 -2.04 1.15
CA LEU A 52 -10.97 -1.43 2.46
C LEU A 52 -10.24 -0.10 2.31
N PHE A 53 -9.22 -0.02 1.44
CA PHE A 53 -8.49 1.21 1.18
C PHE A 53 -9.41 2.32 0.65
N LYS A 54 -10.31 2.00 -0.30
CA LYS A 54 -11.27 2.99 -0.83
C LYS A 54 -12.18 3.52 0.27
N GLU A 55 -12.69 2.65 1.14
CA GLU A 55 -13.55 3.06 2.26
C GLU A 55 -12.80 3.87 3.34
N GLN A 56 -11.52 3.56 3.56
CA GLN A 56 -10.71 4.22 4.59
C GLN A 56 -10.17 5.58 4.14
N LYS A 57 -9.71 5.70 2.89
CA LYS A 57 -9.04 6.91 2.36
C LYS A 57 -9.82 8.20 2.62
N ASP A 58 -11.14 8.19 2.41
CA ASP A 58 -11.97 9.39 2.59
C ASP A 58 -12.09 9.79 4.07
N ARG A 59 -12.17 8.81 4.97
CA ARG A 59 -12.19 9.06 6.41
C ARG A 59 -10.86 9.62 6.88
N ASP A 60 -9.75 9.01 6.49
CA ASP A 60 -8.41 9.42 6.89
C ASP A 60 -8.09 10.84 6.39
N LEU A 61 -8.40 11.13 5.13
CA LEU A 61 -8.21 12.46 4.56
C LEU A 61 -9.07 13.51 5.28
N ARG A 62 -10.33 13.18 5.56
CA ARG A 62 -11.23 14.09 6.28
C ARG A 62 -10.72 14.36 7.69
N GLU A 63 -10.26 13.34 8.41
CA GLU A 63 -9.72 13.49 9.76
C GLU A 63 -8.44 14.32 9.77
N ALA A 64 -7.54 14.11 8.80
CA ALA A 64 -6.34 14.91 8.63
C ALA A 64 -6.67 16.39 8.36
N LEU A 65 -7.64 16.67 7.49
CA LEU A 65 -8.07 18.03 7.18
C LEU A 65 -8.75 18.71 8.36
N ILE A 66 -9.59 18.00 9.12
CA ILE A 66 -10.20 18.52 10.35
C ILE A 66 -9.11 18.86 11.38
N SER A 67 -8.16 17.96 11.59
CA SER A 67 -7.04 18.16 12.52
C SER A 67 -6.19 19.37 12.10
N TYR A 68 -5.93 19.52 10.81
CA TYR A 68 -5.24 20.69 10.28
C TYR A 68 -6.02 21.98 10.53
N ALA A 69 -7.33 22.01 10.28
CA ALA A 69 -8.17 23.18 10.53
C ALA A 69 -8.17 23.57 12.02
N ILE A 70 -8.27 22.59 12.93
CA ILE A 70 -8.18 22.81 14.38
C ILE A 70 -6.83 23.44 14.74
N MET A 71 -5.73 22.91 14.19
CA MET A 71 -4.39 23.44 14.42
C MET A 71 -4.27 24.89 13.93
N GLN A 72 -4.77 25.19 12.72
CA GLN A 72 -4.76 26.55 12.16
C GLN A 72 -5.56 27.52 13.03
N ILE A 73 -6.76 27.14 13.46
CA ILE A 73 -7.58 27.96 14.37
C ILE A 73 -6.83 28.23 15.68
N SER A 74 -6.18 27.21 16.25
CA SER A 74 -5.38 27.35 17.48
C SER A 74 -4.23 28.36 17.30
N MET A 75 -3.52 28.29 16.17
CA MET A 75 -2.44 29.22 15.85
C MET A 75 -2.96 30.66 15.69
N CYS A 76 -4.07 30.86 14.98
CA CYS A 76 -4.69 32.17 14.84
C CYS A 76 -5.12 32.74 16.20
N LYS A 77 -5.74 31.93 17.08
CA LYS A 77 -6.12 32.35 18.43
C LYS A 77 -4.91 32.81 19.25
N LYS A 78 -3.81 32.04 19.23
CA LYS A 78 -2.55 32.43 19.88
C LYS A 78 -1.99 33.73 19.29
N GLY A 79 -2.02 33.88 17.97
CA GLY A 79 -1.60 35.11 17.30
C GLY A 79 -2.41 36.34 17.76
N ILE A 80 -3.75 36.23 17.78
CA ILE A 80 -4.64 37.29 18.27
C ILE A 80 -4.29 37.66 19.72
N GLN A 81 -4.07 36.66 20.58
CA GLN A 81 -3.70 36.90 21.97
C GLN A 81 -2.38 37.67 22.09
N VAL A 82 -1.35 37.30 21.31
CA VAL A 82 -0.05 38.01 21.29
C VAL A 82 -0.23 39.47 20.85
N TRP A 83 -0.99 39.70 19.78
CA TRP A 83 -1.25 41.05 19.29
C TRP A 83 -2.08 41.90 20.27
N SER A 84 -3.05 41.28 20.96
CA SER A 84 -3.83 41.95 22.01
C SER A 84 -2.93 42.37 23.17
N ASN A 85 -2.06 41.47 23.63
CA ASN A 85 -1.10 41.77 24.70
C ASN A 85 -0.14 42.89 24.29
N ALA A 86 0.37 42.86 23.06
CA ALA A 86 1.24 43.92 22.54
C ALA A 86 0.53 45.28 22.54
N LYS A 87 -0.72 45.34 22.05
CA LYS A 87 -1.53 46.56 22.05
C LYS A 87 -1.74 47.11 23.47
N GLU A 88 -2.05 46.25 24.44
CA GLU A 88 -2.18 46.66 25.84
C GLU A 88 -0.88 47.21 26.42
N CYS A 89 0.26 46.60 26.12
CA CYS A 89 1.58 47.11 26.53
C CYS A 89 1.85 48.51 25.97
N PHE A 90 1.58 48.74 24.67
CA PHE A 90 1.73 50.06 24.07
C PHE A 90 0.81 51.10 24.73
N ASN A 91 -0.45 50.76 24.96
CA ASN A 91 -1.39 51.67 25.62
C ASN A 91 -0.91 52.08 27.03
N LYS A 92 -0.38 51.13 27.81
CA LYS A 92 0.17 51.41 29.15
C LYS A 92 1.36 52.37 29.11
N ILE A 93 2.24 52.25 28.10
CA ILE A 93 3.38 53.14 27.92
C ILE A 93 2.91 54.58 27.62
N HIS A 94 1.90 54.73 26.77
CA HIS A 94 1.32 56.04 26.44
C HIS A 94 0.57 56.69 27.60
N THR A 95 -0.07 55.90 28.48
CA THR A 95 -0.80 56.45 29.64
C THR A 95 0.10 56.77 30.84
N CYS A 96 1.31 56.19 30.91
CA CYS A 96 2.26 56.41 32.00
C CYS A 96 3.40 57.39 31.64
N THR A 97 3.38 58.01 30.47
CA THR A 97 4.36 59.06 30.14
C THR A 97 4.00 60.31 30.96
N PRO A 98 4.85 60.78 31.90
CA PRO A 98 4.56 62.00 32.64
C PRO A 98 4.54 63.15 31.65
N THR A 99 3.43 63.90 31.61
CA THR A 99 3.39 65.20 30.96
C THR A 99 4.42 66.08 31.68
N LEU A 100 5.64 66.17 31.13
CA LEU A 100 6.63 67.15 31.53
C LEU A 100 6.11 68.52 31.06
N ILE A 101 5.35 69.17 31.94
CA ILE A 101 5.10 70.62 31.95
C ILE A 101 5.95 71.20 33.08
#